data_AF-A0A6C0CNX2-F1
#
_entry.id   AF-A0A6C0CNX2-F1
#
_cell.length_a   1.000
_cell.length_b   1.000
_cell.length_c   1.000
_cell.angle_alpha   90.00
_cell.angle_beta   90.00
_cell.angle_gamma   90.00
#
_symmetry.space_group_name_H-M   'P 1'
#
loop_
_entity.id
_entity.type
_entity.pdbx_description
1 polymer ?
#
loop_
_entity_poly.entity_id
_entity_poly.type
_entity_poly.pdbx_seq_one_letter_code
_entity_poly.pdbx_strand_id
1 'polypeptide(L)'
;MSKYAELKELYEKENKLELFEKKVEETCLVVMRQTDYDKEKALEKLKEHDMVALTVVKEYMGIPLEKQKKDLTTNQAVYREFRTFLDDACSSYYKQKEIEQQRQEYIQKMVSLQKKKRTEQAEKNENNKLDTITED
;
A
#
# COMPACT_ATOMS: atom_id res chain seq x y z
N MET A 1 24.86 22.61 -2.75
CA MET A 1 25.42 22.17 -4.04
C MET A 1 24.24 21.84 -4.96
N SER A 2 24.43 21.59 -6.26
CA SER A 2 23.32 20.99 -7.04
C SER A 2 23.06 19.59 -6.47
N LYS A 3 21.79 19.20 -6.31
CA LYS A 3 21.40 17.87 -5.82
C LYS A 3 22.03 16.74 -6.64
N TYR A 4 22.29 17.00 -7.92
CA TYR A 4 23.05 16.11 -8.80
C TYR A 4 24.46 15.80 -8.23
N ALA A 5 25.18 16.81 -7.75
CA ALA A 5 26.52 16.64 -7.19
C ALA A 5 26.47 15.83 -5.89
N GLU A 6 25.47 16.09 -5.05
CA GLU A 6 25.27 15.37 -3.78
C GLU A 6 24.92 13.89 -4.02
N LEU A 7 24.05 13.59 -4.99
CA LEU A 7 23.77 12.20 -5.39
C LEU A 7 25.02 11.53 -5.96
N LYS A 8 25.77 12.23 -6.81
CA LYS A 8 26.98 11.67 -7.41
C LYS A 8 27.99 11.27 -6.32
N GLU A 9 28.27 12.17 -5.37
CA GLU A 9 29.17 11.90 -4.25
C GLU A 9 28.70 10.73 -3.37
N LEU A 10 27.39 10.60 -3.14
CA LEU A 10 26.83 9.48 -2.39
C LEU A 10 27.07 8.14 -3.10
N TYR A 11 26.78 8.08 -4.40
CA TYR A 11 26.98 6.86 -5.19
C TYR A 11 28.46 6.53 -5.38
N GLU A 12 29.33 7.53 -5.41
CA GLU A 12 30.80 7.37 -5.44
C GLU A 12 31.30 6.76 -4.11
N LYS A 13 30.83 7.26 -2.96
CA LYS A 13 31.15 6.67 -1.64
C LYS A 13 30.70 5.22 -1.50
N GLU A 14 29.60 4.85 -2.14
CA GLU A 14 29.08 3.49 -2.16
C GLU A 14 29.69 2.60 -3.26
N ASN A 15 30.63 3.12 -4.05
CA ASN A 15 31.24 2.41 -5.19
C ASN A 15 30.21 1.93 -6.25
N LYS A 16 29.10 2.68 -6.41
CA LYS A 16 27.99 2.38 -7.33
C LYS A 16 27.88 3.41 -8.47
N LEU A 17 29.01 3.98 -8.90
CA LEU A 17 29.01 5.05 -9.89
C LEU A 17 28.41 4.63 -11.24
N GLU A 18 28.69 3.40 -11.68
CA GLU A 18 28.14 2.85 -12.93
C GLU A 18 26.60 2.77 -12.90
N LEU A 19 26.03 2.40 -11.74
CA LEU A 19 24.59 2.38 -11.55
C LEU A 19 23.98 3.79 -11.59
N PHE A 20 24.70 4.79 -11.07
CA PHE A 20 24.28 6.19 -11.15
C PHE A 20 24.22 6.67 -12.59
N GLU A 21 25.30 6.48 -13.37
CA GLU A 21 25.37 6.89 -14.77
C GLU A 21 24.27 6.24 -15.61
N LYS A 22 24.03 4.95 -15.42
CA LYS A 22 22.95 4.24 -16.10
C LYS A 22 21.58 4.84 -15.78
N LYS A 23 21.29 5.15 -14.51
CA LYS A 23 20.03 5.80 -14.13
C LYS A 23 19.91 7.20 -14.71
N VAL A 24 20.99 7.98 -14.74
CA VAL A 24 21.00 9.32 -15.36
C VAL A 24 20.68 9.21 -16.84
N GLU A 25 21.30 8.26 -17.55
CA GLU A 25 21.05 8.04 -18.97
C GLU A 25 19.61 7.57 -19.23
N GLU A 26 19.10 6.60 -18.47
CA GLU A 26 17.70 6.15 -18.56
C GLU A 26 16.72 7.32 -18.35
N THR A 27 16.99 8.17 -17.37
CA THR A 27 16.16 9.34 -17.05
C THR A 27 16.22 10.39 -18.17
N CYS A 28 17.41 10.60 -18.75
CA CYS A 28 17.60 11.49 -19.90
C CYS A 28 16.83 10.99 -21.13
N LEU A 29 16.89 9.69 -21.43
CA LEU A 29 16.13 9.07 -22.52
C LEU A 29 14.62 9.21 -22.34
N VAL A 30 14.11 9.18 -21.10
CA VAL A 30 12.68 9.45 -20.83
C VAL A 30 12.31 10.87 -21.26
N VAL A 31 13.12 11.87 -20.91
CA VAL A 31 12.89 13.26 -21.31
C VAL A 31 12.97 13.43 -22.82
N MET A 32 14.02 12.90 -23.45
CA MET A 32 14.23 13.00 -24.91
C MET A 32 13.12 12.31 -25.73
N ARG A 33 12.48 11.26 -25.20
CA ARG A 33 11.34 10.61 -25.88
C ARG A 33 10.05 11.43 -25.86
N GLN A 34 9.93 12.38 -24.94
CA GLN A 34 8.69 13.15 -24.69
C GLN A 34 8.85 14.63 -25.07
N THR A 35 10.06 15.06 -25.42
CA THR A 35 10.41 16.47 -25.68
C THR A 35 11.37 16.52 -26.87
N ASP A 36 11.52 17.68 -27.49
CA ASP A 36 12.48 17.88 -28.60
C ASP A 36 13.88 18.27 -28.08
N TYR A 37 14.25 17.80 -26.88
CA TYR A 37 15.53 18.12 -26.26
C TYR A 37 16.62 17.15 -26.70
N ASP A 38 17.80 17.69 -27.01
CA ASP A 38 19.02 16.92 -27.17
C ASP A 38 19.56 16.41 -25.83
N LYS A 39 20.43 15.40 -25.85
CA LYS A 39 20.97 14.74 -24.65
C LYS A 39 21.59 15.72 -23.65
N GLU A 40 22.33 16.71 -24.15
CA GLU A 40 22.98 17.73 -23.33
C GLU A 40 21.95 18.63 -22.63
N LYS A 41 20.97 19.11 -23.39
CA LYS A 41 19.89 19.98 -22.90
C LYS A 41 18.97 19.25 -21.92
N ALA A 42 18.66 17.99 -22.20
CA ALA A 42 17.89 17.14 -21.30
C ALA A 42 18.62 16.91 -19.97
N LEU A 43 19.95 16.72 -20.00
CA LEU A 43 20.76 16.58 -18.78
C LEU A 43 20.83 17.88 -17.98
N GLU A 44 21.00 19.02 -18.64
CA GLU A 44 21.00 20.34 -18.00
C GLU A 44 19.65 20.59 -17.29
N LYS A 45 18.54 20.38 -18.00
CA LYS A 45 17.20 20.48 -17.42
C LYS A 45 16.95 19.51 -16.28
N LEU A 46 17.46 18.27 -16.37
CA LEU A 46 17.37 17.33 -15.25
C LEU A 46 18.15 17.81 -14.02
N LYS A 47 19.30 18.46 -14.19
CA LYS A 47 20.08 19.04 -13.07
C LYS A 47 19.36 20.23 -12.42
N GLU A 48 18.63 21.03 -13.20
CA GLU A 48 17.80 22.13 -12.70
C GLU A 48 16.58 21.61 -11.90
N HIS A 49 16.03 20.47 -12.30
CA HIS A 49 14.81 19.88 -11.72
C HIS A 49 15.07 18.66 -10.83
N ASP A 50 16.17 18.64 -10.09
CA ASP A 50 16.44 17.64 -9.05
C ASP A 50 16.42 16.18 -9.56
N MET A 51 16.78 15.96 -10.83
CA MET A 51 16.74 14.67 -11.53
C MET A 51 15.35 14.07 -11.67
N VAL A 52 14.29 14.88 -11.57
CA VAL A 52 12.90 14.44 -11.73
C VAL A 52 12.43 14.68 -13.16
N ALA A 53 12.51 13.65 -14.01
CA ALA A 53 12.08 13.74 -15.41
C ALA A 53 10.65 14.25 -15.59
N LEU A 54 9.74 13.86 -14.70
CA LEU A 54 8.34 14.29 -14.76
C LEU A 54 8.20 15.82 -14.61
N THR A 55 9.06 16.44 -13.82
CA THR A 55 9.06 17.90 -13.61
C THR A 55 9.53 18.60 -14.88
N VAL A 56 10.61 18.11 -15.51
CA VAL A 56 11.12 18.63 -16.79
C VAL A 56 10.07 18.50 -17.90
N VAL A 57 9.43 17.34 -18.02
CA VAL A 57 8.39 17.11 -19.03
C VAL A 57 7.17 18.00 -18.78
N LYS A 58 6.76 18.18 -17.53
CA LYS A 58 5.66 19.11 -17.19
C LYS A 58 6.02 20.56 -17.53
N GLU A 59 7.23 20.99 -17.21
CA GLU A 59 7.73 22.32 -17.57
C GLU A 59 7.70 22.51 -19.09
N TYR A 60 8.23 21.54 -19.85
CA TYR A 60 8.22 21.56 -21.32
C TYR A 60 6.81 21.68 -21.90
N MET A 61 5.85 20.94 -21.32
CA MET A 61 4.45 20.94 -21.74
C MET A 61 3.66 22.16 -21.24
N GLY A 62 4.28 23.06 -20.47
CA GLY A 62 3.61 24.23 -19.87
C GLY A 62 2.61 23.86 -18.76
N ILE A 63 2.72 22.66 -18.18
CA ILE A 63 1.85 22.21 -17.11
C ILE A 63 2.40 22.75 -15.77
N PRO A 64 1.62 23.52 -15.00
CA PRO A 64 2.06 24.01 -13.70
C PRO A 64 2.38 22.83 -12.76
N LEU A 65 3.57 22.88 -12.16
CA LEU A 65 4.09 21.83 -11.27
C LEU A 65 3.30 21.74 -9.96
N GLU A 66 2.85 22.88 -9.47
CA GLU A 66 1.96 22.95 -8.34
C GLU A 66 0.53 22.68 -8.82
N LYS A 67 -0.10 21.66 -8.25
CA LYS A 67 -1.56 21.58 -8.29
C LYS A 67 -2.06 22.84 -7.61
N GLN A 68 -2.60 23.78 -8.38
CA GLN A 68 -3.31 24.90 -7.81
C GLN A 68 -4.27 24.34 -6.77
N LYS A 69 -4.11 24.76 -5.50
CA LYS A 69 -5.09 24.49 -4.47
C LYS A 69 -6.36 25.10 -5.02
N LYS A 70 -7.29 24.25 -5.50
CA LYS A 70 -8.59 24.74 -5.94
C LYS A 70 -9.19 25.38 -4.70
N ASP A 71 -9.44 26.69 -4.77
CA ASP A 71 -10.14 27.40 -3.72
C ASP A 71 -11.52 26.75 -3.58
N LEU A 72 -11.64 25.93 -2.54
CA LEU A 72 -12.88 25.28 -2.20
C LEU A 72 -13.79 26.36 -1.63
N THR A 73 -14.98 26.48 -2.19
CA THR A 73 -16.00 27.31 -1.54
C THR A 73 -16.33 26.70 -0.18
N THR A 74 -16.75 27.52 0.78
CA THR A 74 -17.14 27.05 2.12
C THR A 74 -18.09 25.86 2.06
N ASN A 75 -19.08 25.91 1.16
CA ASN A 75 -20.01 24.80 0.97
C ASN A 75 -19.31 23.54 0.45
N GLN A 76 -18.37 23.64 -0.50
CA GLN A 76 -17.62 22.48 -0.98
C GLN A 76 -16.74 21.86 0.11
N ALA A 77 -16.16 22.67 0.99
CA ALA A 77 -15.40 22.20 2.15
C ALA A 77 -16.31 21.44 3.13
N VAL A 78 -17.45 22.04 3.47
CA VAL A 78 -18.47 21.46 4.33
C VAL A 78 -18.98 20.13 3.75
N TYR A 79 -19.30 20.05 2.46
CA TYR A 79 -19.74 18.79 1.84
C TYR A 79 -18.65 17.71 1.81
N ARG A 80 -17.37 18.09 1.70
CA ARG A 80 -16.27 17.14 1.80
C ARG A 80 -16.18 16.56 3.21
N GLU A 81 -16.26 17.40 4.23
CA GLU A 81 -16.25 16.95 5.62
C GLU A 81 -17.44 16.06 5.94
N PHE A 82 -18.64 16.42 5.46
CA PHE A 82 -19.81 15.56 5.59
C PHE A 82 -19.63 14.19 4.95
N ARG A 83 -19.04 14.13 3.75
CA ARG A 83 -18.75 12.85 3.09
C ARG A 83 -17.74 12.04 3.90
N THR A 84 -16.62 12.63 4.28
CA THR A 84 -15.60 11.94 5.07
C THR A 84 -16.18 11.39 6.37
N PHE A 85 -16.99 12.18 7.08
CA PHE A 85 -17.65 11.76 8.30
C PHE A 85 -18.58 10.55 8.09
N LEU A 86 -19.39 10.58 7.03
CA LEU A 86 -20.28 9.46 6.70
C LEU A 86 -19.51 8.22 6.27
N ASP A 87 -18.45 8.38 5.48
CA ASP A 87 -17.60 7.29 5.02
C ASP A 87 -16.89 6.61 6.21
N ASP A 88 -16.39 7.40 7.17
CA ASP A 88 -15.76 6.91 8.39
C ASP A 88 -16.74 6.17 9.31
N ALA A 89 -17.96 6.71 9.46
CA ALA A 89 -19.02 6.08 10.25
C ALA A 89 -19.45 4.75 9.63
N CYS A 90 -19.68 4.73 8.31
CA CYS A 90 -20.03 3.51 7.59
C CYS A 90 -18.92 2.46 7.70
N SER A 91 -17.67 2.85 7.43
CA SER A 91 -16.50 1.97 7.49
C SER A 91 -16.35 1.33 8.88
N SER A 92 -16.52 2.13 9.93
CA SER A 92 -16.43 1.67 11.32
C SER A 92 -17.55 0.69 11.66
N TYR A 93 -18.79 0.97 11.24
CA TYR A 93 -19.92 0.07 11.44
C TYR A 93 -19.72 -1.29 10.75
N TYR A 94 -19.33 -1.29 9.48
CA TYR A 94 -19.10 -2.53 8.73
C TYR A 94 -17.96 -3.36 9.32
N LYS A 95 -16.86 -2.73 9.74
CA LYS A 95 -15.76 -3.42 10.43
C LYS A 95 -16.21 -4.06 11.73
N GLN A 96 -16.98 -3.35 12.56
CA GLN A 96 -17.49 -3.90 13.82
C GLN A 96 -18.43 -5.08 13.57
N LYS A 97 -19.32 -4.96 12.59
CA LYS A 97 -20.25 -6.03 12.21
C LYS A 97 -19.52 -7.28 11.71
N GLU A 98 -18.47 -7.11 10.90
CA GLU A 98 -17.66 -8.22 10.42
C GLU A 98 -16.92 -8.93 11.57
N ILE A 99 -16.32 -8.17 12.50
CA ILE A 99 -15.66 -8.73 13.68
C ILE A 99 -16.65 -9.49 14.55
N GLU A 100 -17.85 -8.96 14.74
CA GLU A 100 -18.90 -9.62 15.52
C GLU A 100 -19.35 -10.93 14.88
N GLN A 101 -19.54 -10.94 13.56
CA GLN A 101 -19.88 -12.16 12.81
C GLN A 101 -18.78 -13.22 12.94
N GLN A 102 -17.51 -12.85 12.72
CA GLN A 102 -16.38 -13.77 12.89
C GLN A 102 -16.30 -14.34 14.31
N ARG A 103 -16.56 -13.50 15.33
CA ARG A 103 -16.58 -13.95 16.73
C ARG A 103 -17.71 -14.95 16.99
N GLN A 104 -18.91 -14.69 16.46
CA GLN A 104 -20.05 -15.59 16.59
C GLN A 104 -19.77 -16.94 15.92
N GLU A 105 -19.25 -16.93 14.69
CA GLU A 105 -18.85 -18.14 13.96
C GLU A 105 -17.80 -18.94 14.72
N TYR A 106 -16.79 -18.26 15.27
CA TYR A 106 -15.76 -18.91 16.08
C TYR A 106 -16.36 -19.59 17.32
N ILE A 107 -17.23 -18.89 18.06
CA ILE A 107 -17.92 -19.44 19.24
C ILE A 107 -18.76 -20.66 18.85
N GLN A 108 -19.55 -20.57 17.77
CA GLN A 108 -20.36 -21.68 17.27
C GLN A 108 -19.50 -22.89 16.93
N LYS A 109 -18.36 -22.68 16.24
CA LYS A 109 -17.41 -23.74 15.91
C LYS A 109 -16.85 -24.39 17.16
N MET A 110 -16.42 -23.61 18.16
CA MET A 110 -15.91 -24.12 19.43
C MET A 110 -16.94 -24.95 20.20
N VAL A 111 -18.20 -24.49 20.27
CA VAL A 111 -19.29 -25.22 20.93
C VAL A 111 -19.56 -26.55 20.22
N SER A 112 -19.57 -26.57 18.88
CA SER A 112 -19.78 -27.81 18.12
C SER A 112 -18.67 -28.84 18.34
N LEU A 113 -17.41 -28.39 18.42
CA LEU A 113 -16.26 -29.25 18.69
C LEU A 113 -16.30 -29.83 20.11
N GLN A 114 -16.70 -29.03 21.11
CA GLN A 114 -16.89 -29.53 22.47
C GLN A 114 -17.98 -30.60 22.55
N LYS A 115 -19.10 -30.41 21.86
CA LYS A 115 -20.17 -31.42 21.79
C LYS A 115 -19.67 -32.73 21.19
N LYS A 116 -18.96 -32.68 20.05
CA LYS A 116 -18.36 -33.87 19.41
C LYS A 116 -17.37 -34.60 20.32
N LYS A 117 -16.48 -33.88 21.01
CA LYS A 117 -15.55 -34.49 21.97
C LYS A 117 -16.28 -35.20 23.12
N ARG A 118 -17.39 -34.63 23.62
CA ARG A 118 -18.19 -35.26 24.67
C ARG A 118 -18.92 -36.51 24.18
N THR A 119 -19.46 -36.50 22.96
CA THR A 119 -20.10 -37.69 22.38
C THR A 119 -19.08 -38.80 22.13
N GLU A 120 -17.92 -38.48 21.56
CA GLU A 120 -16.83 -39.46 21.35
C GLU A 120 -16.31 -40.04 22.68
N GLN A 121 -16.25 -39.25 23.75
CA GLN A 121 -15.91 -39.75 25.08
C GLN A 121 -16.99 -40.66 25.67
N ALA A 122 -18.28 -40.32 25.48
CA ALA A 122 -19.39 -41.17 25.92
C ALA A 122 -19.41 -42.51 25.19
N GLU A 123 -19.23 -42.51 23.87
CA GLU A 123 -19.14 -43.72 23.04
C GLU A 123 -17.95 -44.61 23.42
N LYS A 124 -16.77 -44.02 23.66
CA LYS A 124 -15.59 -44.76 24.15
C LYS A 124 -15.81 -45.37 25.53
N ASN A 125 -16.50 -44.66 26.43
CA ASN A 125 -16.82 -45.17 27.76
C ASN A 125 -17.89 -46.27 27.73
N GLU A 126 -18.85 -46.23 26.80
CA GLU A 126 -19.81 -47.31 26.59
C GLU A 126 -19.15 -48.57 26.01
N ASN A 127 -18.29 -48.42 24.99
CA ASN A 127 -17.58 -49.55 24.39
C ASN A 127 -16.63 -50.24 25.39
N ASN A 128 -15.86 -49.48 26.18
CA ASN A 128 -15.03 -50.05 27.24
C ASN A 128 -15.85 -50.81 28.31
N LYS A 129 -17.10 -50.40 28.54
CA LYS A 129 -17.99 -51.04 29.53
C LYS A 129 -18.56 -52.37 29.00
N LEU A 130 -18.77 -52.47 27.68
CA LEU A 130 -19.18 -53.70 27.00
C LEU A 130 -18.04 -54.72 26.97
N ASP A 131 -16.80 -54.29 26.71
CA ASP A 131 -15.63 -55.18 26.69
C ASP A 131 -15.34 -55.81 28.07
N THR A 132 -15.57 -55.08 29.18
CA THR A 132 -15.43 -55.62 30.54
C THR A 132 -16.50 -56.65 30.97
N ILE A 133 -17.61 -56.77 30.23
CA ILE A 133 -18.71 -57.70 30.57
C ILE A 133 -18.58 -59.03 29.80
N THR A 134 -17.79 -59.06 28.73
CA THR A 134 -17.59 -60.25 27.88
C THR A 134 -16.38 -61.12 28.25
N GLU A 135 -15.61 -60.76 29.28
CA GLU A 135 -14.42 -61.52 29.74
C GLU A 135 -14.63 -62.39 31.01
N ASP A 136 -15.85 -62.44 31.56
CA ASP A 136 -16.27 -63.39 32.62
C ASP A 136 -17.20 -64.49 32.05
#